data_AF-A0A938EM01-F1
#
_entry.id   AF-A0A938EM01-F1
#
_cell.length_a   1.000
_cell.length_b   1.000
_cell.length_c   1.000
_cell.angle_alpha   90.00
_cell.angle_beta   90.00
_cell.angle_gamma   90.00
#
_symmetry.space_group_name_H-M   'P 1'
#
loop_
_entity.id
_entity.type
_entity.pdbx_description
1 polymer ?
#
loop_
_entity_poly.entity_id
_entity_poly.type
_entity_poly.pdbx_seq_one_letter_code
_entity_poly.pdbx_strand_id
1 'polypeptide(L)'
;QPGSGLAIRQYNMAFLGEANRSLDPPGASARAANAAACVHHHEGDDAFVGFNTAIFSSPTDAARLETRALVTLAVGLGVSAEAVACIEDGRFMEFVAATTQAAFARGVTATPTVLVNGKVLRDSLNDPQLRSLLTM
;
A
#
# COMPACT_ATOMS: atom_id res chain seq x y z
N GLN A 1 -12.47 11.11 3.60
CA GLN A 1 -13.79 10.90 4.23
C GLN A 1 -14.88 11.10 3.19
N PRO A 2 -15.89 10.21 3.12
CA PRO A 2 -17.10 10.45 2.33
C PRO A 2 -17.68 11.84 2.66
N GLY A 3 -17.94 12.67 1.65
CA GLY A 3 -18.50 14.01 1.82
C GLY A 3 -17.51 15.16 2.04
N SER A 4 -16.21 14.89 2.22
CA SER A 4 -15.19 15.94 2.45
C SER A 4 -14.79 16.77 1.22
N GLY A 5 -15.28 16.41 0.01
CA GLY A 5 -14.81 17.02 -1.25
C GLY A 5 -13.36 16.68 -1.61
N LEU A 6 -12.65 15.94 -0.76
CA LEU A 6 -11.27 15.52 -0.95
C LEU A 6 -11.22 14.20 -1.74
N ALA A 7 -10.64 14.25 -2.95
CA ALA A 7 -10.30 13.06 -3.70
C ALA A 7 -8.91 12.57 -3.29
N ILE A 8 -8.84 11.42 -2.61
CA ILE A 8 -7.58 10.75 -2.29
C ILE A 8 -7.35 9.66 -3.34
N ARG A 9 -6.20 9.70 -3.99
CA ARG A 9 -5.78 8.67 -4.94
C ARG A 9 -4.47 8.08 -4.47
N GLN A 10 -4.50 6.83 -4.05
CA GLN A 10 -3.32 6.11 -3.58
C GLN A 10 -2.75 5.25 -4.70
N TYR A 11 -1.42 5.19 -4.77
CA TYR A 11 -0.70 4.36 -5.73
C TYR A 11 0.06 3.30 -4.95
N ASN A 12 -0.27 2.04 -5.21
CA ASN A 12 0.37 0.91 -4.58
C ASN A 12 1.77 0.69 -5.18
N MET A 13 2.80 0.62 -4.36
CA MET A 13 4.21 0.58 -4.79
C MET A 13 5.07 -0.25 -3.85
N ALA A 14 6.21 -0.74 -4.35
CA ALA A 14 7.18 -1.50 -3.57
C ALA A 14 8.59 -0.88 -3.57
N PHE A 15 9.23 -0.83 -2.40
CA PHE A 15 10.60 -0.29 -2.22
C PHE A 15 11.47 -1.15 -1.28
N LEU A 16 10.93 -1.64 -0.17
CA LEU A 16 11.71 -2.31 0.88
C LEU A 16 11.93 -3.79 0.58
N GLY A 17 13.20 -4.22 0.62
CA GLY A 17 13.55 -5.64 0.50
C GLY A 17 13.41 -6.20 -0.92
N GLU A 18 13.26 -5.35 -1.93
CA GLU A 18 13.19 -5.76 -3.32
C GLU A 18 14.58 -6.10 -3.87
N ALA A 19 14.71 -7.26 -4.53
CA ALA A 19 15.97 -7.66 -5.14
C ALA A 19 16.27 -6.91 -6.44
N ASN A 20 15.21 -6.48 -7.15
CA ASN A 20 15.29 -5.79 -8.43
C ASN A 20 13.99 -5.02 -8.72
N ARG A 21 13.96 -4.26 -9.82
CA ARG A 21 12.80 -3.44 -10.21
C ARG A 21 11.64 -4.23 -10.82
N SER A 22 11.87 -5.48 -11.22
CA SER A 22 10.80 -6.37 -11.71
C SER A 22 10.06 -7.08 -10.57
N LEU A 23 10.54 -6.96 -9.32
CA LEU A 23 9.94 -7.56 -8.12
C LEU A 23 9.84 -9.10 -8.20
N ASP A 24 10.77 -9.73 -8.91
CA ASP A 24 10.85 -11.19 -9.05
C ASP A 24 12.26 -11.69 -8.66
N PRO A 25 12.40 -12.43 -7.54
CA PRO A 25 11.35 -12.79 -6.60
C PRO A 25 10.84 -11.57 -5.80
N PRO A 26 9.60 -11.62 -5.26
CA PRO A 26 9.00 -10.49 -4.57
C PRO A 26 9.64 -10.25 -3.19
N GLY A 27 10.04 -9.00 -2.96
CA GLY A 27 10.52 -8.52 -1.68
C GLY A 27 9.42 -8.26 -0.66
N ALA A 28 9.82 -7.72 0.49
CA ALA A 28 8.93 -7.49 1.62
C ALA A 28 7.81 -6.48 1.28
N SER A 29 8.14 -5.36 0.63
CA SER A 29 7.13 -4.40 0.20
C SER A 29 6.25 -4.93 -0.93
N ALA A 30 6.79 -5.70 -1.87
CA ALA A 30 6.00 -6.30 -2.95
C ALA A 30 4.93 -7.26 -2.42
N ARG A 31 5.28 -8.11 -1.44
CA ARG A 31 4.31 -8.99 -0.77
C ARG A 31 3.23 -8.20 -0.01
N ALA A 32 3.63 -7.17 0.73
CA ALA A 32 2.68 -6.31 1.44
C ALA A 32 1.75 -5.56 0.48
N ALA A 33 2.29 -5.02 -0.61
CA ALA A 33 1.56 -4.33 -1.67
C ALA A 33 0.57 -5.26 -2.38
N ASN A 34 0.98 -6.49 -2.72
CA ASN A 34 0.10 -7.52 -3.26
C ASN A 34 -1.05 -7.81 -2.29
N ALA A 35 -0.73 -7.97 -0.99
CA ALA A 35 -1.75 -8.28 -0.01
C ALA A 35 -2.77 -7.16 0.14
N ALA A 36 -2.32 -5.90 0.19
CA ALA A 36 -3.19 -4.74 0.26
C ALA A 36 -4.08 -4.61 -1.00
N ALA A 37 -3.54 -4.92 -2.19
CA ALA A 37 -4.32 -4.94 -3.43
C ALA A 37 -5.41 -6.02 -3.42
N CYS A 38 -5.12 -7.23 -2.93
CA CYS A 38 -6.12 -8.29 -2.75
C CYS A 38 -7.23 -7.88 -1.79
N VAL A 39 -6.88 -7.33 -0.61
CA VAL A 39 -7.87 -6.86 0.36
C VAL A 39 -8.77 -5.79 -0.27
N HIS A 40 -8.19 -4.78 -0.92
CA HIS A 40 -8.98 -3.76 -1.62
C HIS A 40 -9.88 -4.35 -2.71
N HIS A 41 -9.37 -5.27 -3.53
CA HIS A 41 -10.11 -5.83 -4.65
C HIS A 41 -11.38 -6.58 -4.21
N HIS A 42 -11.31 -7.31 -3.09
CA HIS A 42 -12.41 -8.13 -2.60
C HIS A 42 -13.30 -7.44 -1.57
N GLU A 43 -12.73 -6.54 -0.75
CA GLU A 43 -13.41 -5.97 0.42
C GLU A 43 -13.64 -4.45 0.34
N GLY A 44 -12.98 -3.76 -0.61
CA GLY A 44 -13.11 -2.31 -0.79
C GLY A 44 -12.27 -1.45 0.16
N ASP A 45 -12.58 -0.15 0.16
CA ASP A 45 -11.75 0.91 0.75
C ASP A 45 -11.56 0.77 2.26
N ASP A 46 -12.63 0.50 3.02
CA ASP A 46 -12.57 0.49 4.49
C ASP A 46 -11.67 -0.65 5.00
N ALA A 47 -11.80 -1.83 4.40
CA ALA A 47 -10.96 -2.99 4.72
C ALA A 47 -9.51 -2.76 4.31
N PHE A 48 -9.28 -2.14 3.15
CA PHE A 48 -7.94 -1.75 2.72
C PHE A 48 -7.29 -0.77 3.71
N VAL A 49 -8.01 0.27 4.15
CA VAL A 49 -7.51 1.24 5.14
C VAL A 49 -7.20 0.54 6.46
N GLY A 50 -8.07 -0.36 6.92
CA GLY A 50 -7.86 -1.16 8.13
C GLY A 50 -6.61 -2.05 8.04
N PHE A 51 -6.48 -2.81 6.95
CA PHE A 51 -5.32 -3.67 6.71
C PHE A 51 -4.01 -2.89 6.60
N ASN A 52 -4.00 -1.80 5.82
CA ASN A 52 -2.82 -0.95 5.68
C ASN A 52 -2.43 -0.32 7.02
N THR A 53 -3.39 0.17 7.80
CA THR A 53 -3.14 0.68 9.16
C THR A 53 -2.55 -0.39 10.06
N ALA A 54 -3.05 -1.62 9.98
CA ALA A 54 -2.56 -2.71 10.80
C ALA A 54 -1.10 -3.10 10.46
N ILE A 55 -0.72 -3.07 9.18
CA ILE A 55 0.67 -3.27 8.73
C ILE A 55 1.61 -2.24 9.38
N PHE A 56 1.21 -0.96 9.40
CA PHE A 56 2.04 0.15 9.91
C PHE A 56 1.88 0.44 11.41
N SER A 57 1.01 -0.27 12.12
CA SER A 57 0.71 -0.06 13.54
C SER A 57 1.89 -0.32 14.50
N SER A 58 2.95 -0.94 14.00
CA SER A 58 4.10 -1.40 14.78
C SER A 58 5.33 -1.46 13.88
N PRO A 59 6.56 -1.41 14.43
CA PRO A 59 7.77 -1.44 13.62
C PRO A 59 7.77 -2.62 12.65
N THR A 60 8.11 -2.31 11.40
CA THR A 60 8.16 -3.31 10.32
C THR A 60 9.41 -4.16 10.49
N ASP A 61 9.21 -5.47 10.63
CA ASP A 61 10.23 -6.50 10.45
C ASP A 61 9.90 -7.25 9.15
N ALA A 62 10.91 -7.59 8.35
CA ALA A 62 10.74 -8.35 7.11
C ALA A 62 9.94 -9.64 7.34
N ALA A 63 10.12 -10.30 8.50
CA ALA A 63 9.38 -11.49 8.88
C ALA A 63 7.85 -11.27 8.95
N ARG A 64 7.42 -10.06 9.30
CA ARG A 64 5.99 -9.69 9.38
C ARG A 64 5.37 -9.41 8.01
N LEU A 65 6.19 -9.21 6.99
CA LEU A 65 5.78 -9.01 5.60
C LEU A 65 5.97 -10.28 4.76
N GLU A 66 6.28 -11.42 5.38
CA GLU A 66 6.16 -12.72 4.74
C GLU A 66 4.68 -13.03 4.45
N THR A 67 4.40 -13.70 3.33
CA THR A 67 3.03 -13.98 2.88
C THR A 67 2.16 -14.59 3.98
N ARG A 68 2.69 -15.54 4.75
CA ARG A 68 1.97 -16.20 5.86
C ARG A 68 1.56 -15.22 6.97
N ALA A 69 2.44 -14.27 7.29
CA ALA A 69 2.15 -13.26 8.32
C ALA A 69 1.09 -12.27 7.83
N LEU A 70 1.15 -11.86 6.56
CA LEU A 70 0.14 -11.01 5.93
C LEU A 70 -1.23 -11.70 5.84
N VAL A 71 -1.27 -12.98 5.51
CA VAL A 71 -2.50 -13.80 5.56
C VAL A 71 -3.07 -13.86 6.97
N THR A 72 -2.22 -14.15 7.96
CA THR A 72 -2.64 -14.20 9.37
C THR A 72 -3.24 -12.86 9.82
N LEU A 73 -2.63 -11.76 9.40
CA LEU A 73 -3.14 -10.41 9.67
C LEU A 73 -4.49 -10.17 9.00
N ALA A 74 -4.64 -10.52 7.72
CA ALA A 74 -5.89 -10.35 6.98
C ALA A 74 -7.03 -11.16 7.60
N VAL A 75 -6.78 -12.42 7.95
CA VAL A 75 -7.76 -13.27 8.66
C VAL A 75 -8.15 -12.66 9.99
N GLY A 76 -7.19 -12.14 10.76
CA GLY A 76 -7.45 -11.47 12.04
C GLY A 76 -8.32 -10.21 11.93
N LEU A 77 -8.40 -9.62 10.74
CA LEU A 77 -9.25 -8.46 10.43
C LEU A 77 -10.60 -8.85 9.78
N GLY A 78 -10.88 -10.15 9.62
CA GLY A 78 -12.13 -10.65 9.06
C GLY A 78 -12.26 -10.56 7.55
N VAL A 79 -11.13 -10.47 6.82
CA VAL A 79 -11.10 -10.49 5.35
C VAL A 79 -11.54 -11.87 4.83
N SER A 80 -12.28 -11.92 3.71
CA SER A 80 -12.82 -13.15 3.10
C SER A 80 -11.78 -14.18 2.70
N ALA A 81 -12.24 -15.42 2.52
CA ALA A 81 -11.40 -16.53 2.04
C ALA A 81 -10.88 -16.28 0.61
N GLU A 82 -11.67 -15.64 -0.23
CA GLU A 82 -11.31 -15.26 -1.60
C GLU A 82 -10.12 -14.28 -1.61
N ALA A 83 -10.17 -13.28 -0.74
CA ALA A 83 -9.06 -12.34 -0.56
C ALA A 83 -7.82 -13.03 0.00
N VAL A 84 -7.97 -13.93 0.97
CA VAL A 84 -6.85 -14.71 1.51
C VAL A 84 -6.17 -15.54 0.42
N ALA A 85 -6.94 -16.26 -0.39
CA ALA A 85 -6.40 -17.03 -1.51
C ALA A 85 -5.69 -16.12 -2.54
N CYS A 86 -6.23 -14.92 -2.80
CA CYS A 86 -5.57 -13.93 -3.63
C CYS A 86 -4.18 -13.52 -3.08
N ILE A 87 -4.07 -13.33 -1.76
CA ILE A 87 -2.80 -12.97 -1.10
C ILE A 87 -1.79 -14.11 -1.27
N GLU A 88 -2.20 -15.34 -0.99
CA GLU A 88 -1.36 -16.54 -1.07
C GLU A 88 -0.83 -16.78 -2.49
N ASP A 89 -1.70 -16.62 -3.49
CA ASP A 89 -1.38 -16.81 -4.90
C ASP A 89 -0.52 -15.66 -5.49
N GLY A 90 -0.35 -14.55 -4.78
CA GLY A 90 0.40 -13.40 -5.30
C GLY A 90 -0.26 -12.73 -6.52
N ARG A 91 -1.61 -12.74 -6.62
CA ARG A 91 -2.33 -12.41 -7.87
C ARG A 91 -2.12 -10.97 -8.38
N PHE A 92 -1.67 -10.06 -7.53
CA PHE A 92 -1.41 -8.67 -7.89
C PHE A 92 0.09 -8.35 -8.01
N MET A 93 1.00 -9.32 -7.97
CA MET A 93 2.44 -9.05 -8.09
C MET A 93 2.80 -8.31 -9.38
N GLU A 94 2.26 -8.74 -10.53
CA GLU A 94 2.50 -8.05 -11.81
C GLU A 94 1.95 -6.62 -11.80
N PHE A 95 0.76 -6.42 -11.21
CA PHE A 95 0.18 -5.09 -11.03
C PHE A 95 1.10 -4.20 -10.19
N VAL A 96 1.62 -4.70 -9.06
CA VAL A 96 2.54 -3.97 -8.18
C VAL A 96 3.85 -3.64 -8.90
N ALA A 97 4.38 -4.57 -9.70
CA ALA A 97 5.59 -4.33 -10.49
C ALA A 97 5.35 -3.22 -11.53
N ALA A 98 4.22 -3.25 -12.22
CA ALA A 98 3.84 -2.25 -13.22
C ALA A 98 3.63 -0.86 -12.60
N THR A 99 2.90 -0.75 -11.49
CA THR A 99 2.68 0.53 -10.80
C THR A 99 3.97 1.10 -10.23
N THR A 100 4.85 0.25 -9.69
CA THR A 100 6.16 0.64 -9.18
C THR A 100 7.03 1.24 -10.30
N GLN A 101 7.12 0.56 -11.45
CA GLN A 101 7.86 1.06 -12.61
C GLN A 101 7.26 2.36 -13.16
N ALA A 102 5.93 2.46 -13.25
CA ALA A 102 5.26 3.66 -13.74
C ALA A 102 5.54 4.88 -12.84
N ALA A 103 5.62 4.68 -11.53
CA ALA A 103 5.94 5.77 -10.60
C ALA A 103 7.43 6.15 -10.64
N PHE A 104 8.34 5.19 -10.80
CA PHE A 104 9.75 5.51 -11.08
C PHE A 104 9.92 6.33 -12.36
N ALA A 105 9.20 5.98 -13.43
CA ALA A 105 9.22 6.74 -14.68
C ALA A 105 8.67 8.17 -14.52
N ARG A 106 7.84 8.41 -13.50
CA ARG A 106 7.33 9.74 -13.11
C ARG A 106 8.22 10.49 -12.12
N GLY A 107 9.39 9.94 -11.78
CA GLY A 107 10.37 10.58 -10.90
C GLY A 107 10.10 10.41 -9.41
N VAL A 108 9.23 9.48 -9.00
CA VAL A 108 9.06 9.14 -7.58
C VAL A 108 10.29 8.35 -7.12
N THR A 109 11.09 8.90 -6.21
CA THR A 109 12.33 8.26 -5.73
C THR A 109 12.31 7.82 -4.28
N ALA A 110 11.26 8.18 -3.52
CA ALA A 110 11.13 7.85 -2.10
C ALA A 110 9.66 7.79 -1.67
N THR A 111 9.42 7.19 -0.51
CA THR A 111 8.11 7.12 0.14
C THR A 111 8.15 7.73 1.55
N PRO A 112 7.07 8.35 2.02
CA PRO A 112 5.89 8.73 1.23
C PRO A 112 6.22 9.86 0.23
N THR A 113 5.61 9.82 -0.95
CA THR A 113 5.55 10.97 -1.87
C THR A 113 4.09 11.40 -1.96
N VAL A 114 3.79 12.61 -1.48
CA VAL A 114 2.42 13.15 -1.43
C VAL A 114 2.31 14.33 -2.37
N LEU A 115 1.23 14.36 -3.14
CA LEU A 115 0.88 15.47 -4.01
C LEU A 115 -0.42 16.10 -3.53
N VAL A 116 -0.44 17.44 -3.43
CA VAL A 116 -1.66 18.21 -3.20
C VAL A 116 -1.86 19.12 -4.41
N ASN A 117 -3.00 18.98 -5.09
CA ASN A 117 -3.34 19.71 -6.32
C ASN A 117 -2.21 19.64 -7.38
N GLY A 118 -1.61 18.45 -7.54
CA GLY A 118 -0.55 18.19 -8.52
C GLY A 118 0.85 18.66 -8.11
N LYS A 119 1.02 19.28 -6.94
CA LYS A 119 2.33 19.72 -6.44
C LYS A 119 2.87 18.72 -5.42
N VAL A 120 4.10 18.25 -5.64
CA VAL A 120 4.81 17.38 -4.69
C VAL A 120 5.15 18.16 -3.44
N LEU A 121 4.81 17.62 -2.28
CA LEU A 121 5.16 18.18 -0.98
C LEU A 121 6.61 17.83 -0.63
N ARG A 122 7.37 18.79 -0.07
CA ARG A 122 8.74 18.55 0.40
C ARG A 122 8.80 17.77 1.70
N ASP A 123 7.89 18.07 2.62
CA ASP A 123 7.76 17.40 3.91
C ASP A 123 6.29 17.10 4.15
N SER A 124 5.83 15.96 3.63
CA SER A 124 4.43 15.56 3.75
C SER A 124 3.99 15.30 5.20
N LEU A 125 4.92 15.04 6.13
CA LEU A 125 4.55 14.77 7.51
C LEU A 125 4.21 16.05 8.29
N ASN A 126 4.79 17.17 7.88
CA ASN A 126 4.60 18.47 8.54
C ASN A 126 3.91 19.53 7.67
N ASP A 127 3.49 19.19 6.45
CA ASP A 127 2.89 20.14 5.52
C ASP A 127 1.56 20.73 6.06
N PRO A 128 1.45 22.06 6.26
CA PRO A 128 0.26 22.69 6.82
C PRO A 128 -0.99 22.53 5.95
N GLN A 129 -0.83 22.54 4.61
CA GLN A 129 -1.95 22.38 3.70
C GLN A 129 -2.52 20.97 3.82
N LEU A 130 -1.66 19.95 3.79
CA LEU A 130 -2.10 18.57 4.00
C LEU A 130 -2.79 18.39 5.36
N ARG A 131 -2.23 18.94 6.44
CA ARG A 131 -2.85 18.85 7.77
C ARG A 131 -4.24 19.48 7.80
N SER A 132 -4.42 20.65 7.19
CA SER A 132 -5.74 21.29 7.11
C SER A 132 -6.77 20.44 6.35
N LEU A 133 -6.35 19.71 5.31
CA LEU A 133 -7.22 18.80 4.56
C LEU A 133 -7.66 17.56 5.34
N LEU A 134 -6.90 17.14 6.35
CA LEU A 134 -7.15 15.93 7.14
C LEU A 134 -7.97 16.18 8.40
N THR A 135 -8.12 17.44 8.82
CA THR A 135 -8.88 17.83 10.03
C THR A 135 -10.24 18.47 9.72
N MET A 136 -10.63 18.52 8.44
CA MET A 136 -11.96 19.00 8.00
C MET A 136 -13.01 17.91 8.12
#